data_AF-A0A444V7E7-F1
#
_entry.id   AF-A0A444V7E7-F1
#
_cell.length_a   1.000
_cell.length_b   1.000
_cell.length_c   1.000
_cell.angle_alpha   90.00
_cell.angle_beta   90.00
_cell.angle_gamma   90.00
#
_symmetry.space_group_name_H-M   'P 1'
#
loop_
_entity.id
_entity.type
_entity.pdbx_description
1 polymer ?
#
loop_
_entity_poly.entity_id
_entity_poly.type
_entity_poly.pdbx_seq_one_letter_code
_entity_poly.pdbx_strand_id
1 'polypeptide(L)'
;MRGQGPAELGVALAALPDSVAMEKIRLLFQAMHDAYSPGKQVKLLLRVCKCIYQSMNKADEDRPLGADDFLPVLTYTLLHSDTSNLQLDVEYMMELLEPSQLQGEGGYYLTTLFGGLFHIRSYQPRMVTRQISVEAQKSISQWQRRRTINNSQGWRRVTQVRHTH
;
A
#
# COMPACT_ATOMS: atom_id res chain seq x y z
N MET A 1 -4.68 0.12 7.23
CA MET A 1 -5.47 0.79 6.17
C MET A 1 -6.50 -0.20 5.59
N ARG A 2 -7.70 -0.35 6.19
CA ARG A 2 -8.70 -1.35 5.76
C ARG A 2 -9.59 -0.87 4.60
N GLY A 3 -9.02 -0.23 3.57
CA GLY A 3 -9.81 0.57 2.62
C GLY A 3 -9.41 0.55 1.15
N GLN A 4 -8.28 -0.07 0.76
CA GLN A 4 -7.92 -0.17 -0.66
C GLN A 4 -8.64 -1.37 -1.28
N GLY A 5 -9.61 -1.07 -2.15
CA GLY A 5 -10.41 -2.10 -2.82
C GLY A 5 -9.70 -2.72 -4.02
N PRO A 6 -10.07 -3.95 -4.43
CA PRO A 6 -9.53 -4.67 -5.59
C PRO A 6 -9.38 -3.82 -6.86
N ALA A 7 -10.35 -2.93 -7.10
CA ALA A 7 -10.42 -2.09 -8.28
C ALA A 7 -9.30 -1.05 -8.37
N GLU A 8 -8.75 -0.55 -7.24
CA GLU A 8 -7.60 0.37 -7.26
C GLU A 8 -6.29 -0.33 -7.65
N LEU A 9 -6.22 -1.65 -7.44
CA LEU A 9 -5.09 -2.50 -7.79
C LEU A 9 -5.22 -3.10 -9.21
N GLY A 10 -6.31 -2.83 -9.92
CA GLY A 10 -6.57 -3.35 -11.26
C GLY A 10 -6.89 -4.86 -11.32
N VAL A 11 -7.19 -5.49 -10.18
CA VAL A 11 -7.32 -6.95 -10.07
C VAL A 11 -8.76 -7.40 -10.18
N ALA A 12 -9.02 -8.46 -10.94
CA ALA A 12 -10.28 -9.19 -10.91
C ALA A 12 -10.52 -9.77 -9.50
N LEU A 13 -11.69 -9.47 -8.90
CA LEU A 13 -12.08 -9.95 -7.57
C LEU A 13 -11.91 -11.46 -7.37
N ALA A 14 -12.10 -12.26 -8.42
CA ALA A 14 -11.95 -13.71 -8.40
C ALA A 14 -10.50 -14.20 -8.22
N ALA A 15 -9.49 -13.39 -8.56
CA ALA A 15 -8.07 -13.74 -8.47
C ALA A 15 -7.45 -13.44 -7.09
N LEU A 16 -8.20 -12.76 -6.21
CA LEU A 16 -7.75 -12.45 -4.85
C LEU A 16 -7.89 -13.69 -3.94
N PRO A 17 -7.01 -13.87 -2.94
CA PRO A 17 -7.17 -14.92 -1.95
C PRO A 17 -8.47 -14.76 -1.16
N ASP A 18 -9.27 -15.83 -1.14
CA ASP A 18 -10.45 -15.94 -0.29
C ASP A 18 -10.09 -15.93 1.21
N SER A 19 -11.09 -15.84 2.10
CA SER A 19 -10.84 -15.75 3.55
C SER A 19 -10.05 -16.94 4.12
N VAL A 20 -10.14 -18.12 3.50
CA VAL A 20 -9.43 -19.34 3.94
C VAL A 20 -7.99 -19.31 3.44
N ALA A 21 -7.78 -18.89 2.20
CA ALA A 21 -6.46 -18.67 1.62
C ALA A 21 -5.69 -17.54 2.35
N MET A 22 -6.36 -16.42 2.66
CA MET A 22 -5.79 -15.33 3.47
C MET A 22 -5.34 -15.82 4.84
N GLU A 23 -6.17 -16.58 5.55
CA GLU A 23 -5.80 -17.07 6.89
C GLU A 23 -4.62 -18.05 6.84
N LYS A 24 -4.62 -18.96 5.86
CA LYS A 24 -3.47 -19.83 5.58
C LYS A 24 -2.19 -19.04 5.29
N ILE A 25 -2.29 -17.91 4.59
CA ILE A 25 -1.15 -17.02 4.31
C ILE A 25 -0.67 -16.32 5.60
N ARG A 26 -1.56 -15.85 6.48
CA ARG A 26 -1.17 -15.30 7.80
C ARG A 26 -0.40 -16.31 8.63
N LEU A 27 -0.91 -17.55 8.73
CA LEU A 27 -0.23 -18.63 9.45
C LEU A 27 1.14 -18.99 8.84
N LEU A 28 1.28 -18.91 7.51
CA LEU A 28 2.58 -19.11 6.85
C LEU A 28 3.57 -17.96 7.13
N PHE A 29 3.12 -16.71 7.17
CA PHE A 29 3.97 -15.59 7.56
C PHE A 29 4.35 -15.64 9.05
N GLN A 30 3.44 -16.03 9.96
CA GLN A 30 3.79 -16.22 11.36
C GLN A 30 4.83 -17.34 11.52
N ALA A 31 4.62 -18.49 10.88
CA ALA A 31 5.60 -19.57 10.88
C ALA A 31 6.94 -19.19 10.23
N MET A 32 6.94 -18.19 9.33
CA MET A 32 8.16 -17.62 8.75
C MET A 32 8.88 -16.71 9.74
N HIS A 33 8.16 -15.89 10.50
CA HIS A 33 8.75 -15.11 11.58
C HIS A 33 9.36 -16.02 12.67
N ASP A 34 8.66 -17.08 13.04
CA ASP A 34 9.10 -18.05 14.05
C ASP A 34 10.27 -18.96 13.56
N ALA A 35 10.65 -18.87 12.28
CA ALA A 35 11.71 -19.67 11.70
C ALA A 35 13.07 -18.96 11.76
N TYR A 36 13.87 -19.27 12.78
CA TYR A 36 15.26 -18.78 12.99
C TYR A 36 16.30 -19.30 11.97
N SER A 37 15.97 -19.33 10.67
CA SER A 37 16.88 -19.74 9.60
C SER A 37 16.39 -19.17 8.26
N PRO A 38 17.19 -18.34 7.57
CA PRO A 38 16.71 -17.65 6.37
C PRO A 38 16.38 -18.62 5.24
N GLY A 39 17.14 -19.72 5.10
CA GLY A 39 16.82 -20.80 4.15
C GLY A 39 15.55 -21.59 4.47
N LYS A 40 15.05 -21.57 5.72
CA LYS A 40 13.71 -22.07 6.06
C LYS A 40 12.64 -21.02 5.76
N GLN A 41 12.93 -19.75 6.01
CA GLN A 41 12.01 -18.65 5.74
C GLN A 41 11.70 -18.52 4.24
N VAL A 42 12.71 -18.61 3.36
CA VAL A 42 12.49 -18.67 1.90
C VAL A 42 11.57 -19.82 1.50
N LYS A 43 11.68 -21.01 2.12
CA LYS A 43 10.78 -22.13 1.84
C LYS A 43 9.33 -21.87 2.29
N LEU A 44 9.14 -21.03 3.31
CA LEU A 44 7.81 -20.60 3.76
C LEU A 44 7.25 -19.48 2.86
N LEU A 45 8.10 -18.55 2.41
CA LEU A 45 7.76 -17.56 1.39
C LEU A 45 7.29 -18.23 0.09
N LEU A 46 8.00 -19.24 -0.42
CA LEU A 46 7.57 -20.01 -1.60
C LEU A 46 6.19 -20.67 -1.40
N ARG A 47 5.87 -21.10 -0.18
CA ARG A 47 4.53 -21.63 0.16
C ARG A 47 3.46 -20.53 0.18
N VAL A 48 3.80 -19.30 0.59
CA VAL A 48 2.90 -18.14 0.48
C VAL A 48 2.63 -17.82 -0.99
N CYS A 49 3.66 -17.66 -1.81
CA CYS A 49 3.53 -17.40 -3.25
C CYS A 49 2.66 -18.47 -3.92
N LYS A 50 2.88 -19.76 -3.61
CA LYS A 50 2.03 -20.85 -4.11
C LYS A 50 0.55 -20.71 -3.69
N CYS A 51 0.24 -20.23 -2.48
CA CYS A 51 -1.15 -19.98 -2.06
C CYS A 51 -1.78 -18.80 -2.81
N ILE A 52 -0.99 -17.79 -3.17
CA ILE A 52 -1.42 -16.67 -4.00
C ILE A 52 -1.72 -17.15 -5.43
N TYR A 53 -0.81 -17.88 -6.09
CA TYR A 53 -1.07 -18.47 -7.41
C TYR A 53 -2.26 -19.45 -7.41
N GLN A 54 -2.44 -20.24 -6.35
CA GLN A 54 -3.64 -21.07 -6.17
C GLN A 54 -4.95 -20.27 -6.07
N SER A 55 -4.89 -18.99 -5.73
CA SER A 55 -6.05 -18.10 -5.73
C SER A 55 -6.24 -17.46 -7.10
N MET A 56 -5.15 -17.05 -7.75
CA MET A 56 -5.17 -16.45 -9.09
C MET A 56 -5.66 -17.44 -10.16
N ASN A 57 -5.16 -18.69 -10.16
CA ASN A 57 -5.54 -19.70 -11.15
C ASN A 57 -7.05 -20.04 -11.10
N LYS A 58 -7.71 -19.91 -9.94
CA LYS A 58 -9.17 -20.13 -9.83
C LYS A 58 -10.00 -19.12 -10.64
N ALA A 59 -9.41 -17.98 -11.00
CA ALA A 59 -10.10 -16.91 -11.72
C ALA A 59 -10.05 -17.09 -13.24
N ASP A 60 -8.96 -17.67 -13.74
CA ASP A 60 -8.63 -17.81 -15.17
C ASP A 60 -7.59 -18.94 -15.29
N GLU A 61 -8.03 -20.15 -15.64
CA GLU A 61 -7.14 -21.32 -15.78
C GLU A 61 -6.44 -21.37 -17.15
N ASP A 62 -6.98 -20.67 -18.16
CA ASP A 62 -6.53 -20.73 -19.56
C ASP A 62 -5.47 -19.66 -19.90
N ARG A 63 -5.30 -18.63 -19.06
CA ARG A 63 -4.33 -17.54 -19.28
C ARG A 63 -3.02 -17.76 -18.50
N PRO A 64 -1.84 -17.65 -19.15
CA PRO A 64 -0.57 -17.62 -18.43
C PRO A 64 -0.44 -16.35 -17.58
N LEU A 65 -0.23 -16.53 -16.27
CA LEU A 65 -0.07 -15.44 -15.30
C LEU A 65 1.37 -14.91 -15.28
N GLY A 66 1.53 -13.59 -15.42
CA GLY A 66 2.82 -12.90 -15.36
C GLY A 66 3.16 -12.30 -14.00
N ALA A 67 4.31 -11.64 -13.92
CA ALA A 67 4.72 -10.85 -12.75
C ALA A 67 3.77 -9.67 -12.48
N ASP A 68 3.27 -9.04 -13.54
CA ASP A 68 2.34 -7.91 -13.49
C ASP A 68 0.95 -8.31 -13.00
N ASP A 69 0.53 -9.57 -13.20
CA ASP A 69 -0.69 -10.11 -12.59
C ASP A 69 -0.48 -10.44 -11.10
N PHE A 70 0.71 -10.94 -10.74
CA PHE A 70 1.03 -11.37 -9.36
C PHE A 70 1.25 -10.21 -8.39
N LEU A 71 1.97 -9.17 -8.82
CA LEU A 71 2.36 -8.03 -7.97
C LEU A 71 1.15 -7.32 -7.28
N PRO A 72 0.05 -7.02 -7.98
CA PRO A 72 -1.17 -6.49 -7.36
C PRO A 72 -1.80 -7.41 -6.31
N VAL A 73 -1.84 -8.73 -6.57
CA VAL A 73 -2.43 -9.73 -5.66
C VAL A 73 -1.55 -9.92 -4.42
N LEU A 74 -0.23 -9.93 -4.59
CA LEU A 74 0.72 -9.88 -3.48
C LEU A 74 0.52 -8.61 -2.65
N THR A 75 0.42 -7.43 -3.30
CA THR A 75 0.23 -6.15 -2.62
C THR A 75 -1.08 -6.14 -1.80
N TYR A 76 -2.18 -6.64 -2.38
CA TYR A 76 -3.43 -6.86 -1.64
C TYR A 76 -3.23 -7.77 -0.43
N THR A 77 -2.56 -8.91 -0.62
CA THR A 77 -2.30 -9.90 0.43
C THR A 77 -1.54 -9.27 1.60
N LEU A 78 -0.47 -8.52 1.33
CA LEU A 78 0.37 -7.85 2.34
C LEU A 78 -0.40 -6.76 3.12
N LEU A 79 -1.29 -6.02 2.46
CA LEU A 79 -2.15 -5.03 3.11
C LEU A 79 -3.17 -5.65 4.09
N HIS A 80 -3.47 -6.95 3.94
CA HIS A 80 -4.50 -7.66 4.69
C HIS A 80 -3.97 -8.80 5.59
N SER A 81 -2.67 -9.13 5.54
CA SER A 81 -2.08 -10.21 6.35
C SER A 81 -1.78 -9.83 7.81
N ASP A 82 -1.76 -8.54 8.16
CA ASP A 82 -1.57 -8.02 9.53
C ASP A 82 -0.25 -8.44 10.20
N THR A 83 0.81 -8.53 9.40
CA THR A 83 2.13 -9.05 9.80
C THR A 83 3.13 -7.93 10.10
N SER A 84 3.26 -7.53 11.37
CA SER A 84 4.14 -6.43 11.79
C SER A 84 5.63 -6.67 11.54
N ASN A 85 6.07 -7.93 11.60
CA ASN A 85 7.49 -8.29 11.61
C ASN A 85 8.04 -8.61 10.21
N LEU A 86 7.17 -8.71 9.21
CA LEU A 86 7.50 -9.19 7.86
C LEU A 86 8.58 -8.38 7.14
N GLN A 87 8.67 -7.07 7.42
CA GLN A 87 9.75 -6.22 6.91
C GLN A 87 11.13 -6.66 7.46
N LEU A 88 11.20 -6.94 8.77
CA LEU A 88 12.42 -7.37 9.44
C LEU A 88 12.82 -8.79 8.99
N ASP A 89 11.85 -9.69 8.81
CA ASP A 89 12.10 -11.04 8.30
C ASP A 89 12.68 -11.02 6.86
N VAL A 90 12.22 -10.08 6.03
CA VAL A 90 12.72 -9.88 4.66
C VAL A 90 14.13 -9.30 4.65
N GLU A 91 14.39 -8.27 5.46
CA GLU A 91 15.74 -7.70 5.62
C GLU A 91 16.72 -8.76 6.15
N TYR A 92 16.33 -9.52 7.17
CA TYR A 92 17.10 -10.64 7.72
C TYR A 92 17.43 -11.73 6.68
N MET A 93 16.47 -12.10 5.83
CA MET A 93 16.72 -13.03 4.72
C MET A 93 17.70 -12.45 3.69
N MET A 94 17.55 -11.19 3.31
CA MET A 94 18.43 -10.57 2.29
C MET A 94 19.87 -10.39 2.78
N GLU A 95 20.10 -10.09 4.05
CA GLU A 95 21.44 -9.88 4.62
C GLU A 95 22.20 -11.18 4.92
N LEU A 96 21.51 -12.29 5.20
CA LEU A 96 22.14 -13.55 5.63
C LEU A 96 22.15 -14.68 4.59
N LEU A 97 21.42 -14.56 3.48
CA LEU A 97 21.49 -15.56 2.40
C LEU A 97 22.73 -15.32 1.53
N GLU A 98 23.46 -16.39 1.25
CA GLU A 98 24.56 -16.31 0.27
C GLU A 98 24.01 -15.99 -1.14
N PRO A 99 24.77 -15.29 -1.99
CA PRO A 99 24.37 -15.03 -3.38
C PRO A 99 24.03 -16.29 -4.19
N SER A 100 24.63 -17.44 -3.84
CA SER A 100 24.33 -18.77 -4.38
C SER A 100 22.90 -19.24 -4.06
N GLN A 101 22.41 -18.90 -2.86
CA GLN A 101 21.07 -19.27 -2.35
C GLN A 101 19.97 -18.33 -2.86
N LEU A 102 20.34 -17.14 -3.33
CA LEU A 102 19.44 -16.17 -3.95
C LEU A 102 19.22 -16.41 -5.45
N GLN A 103 19.85 -17.43 -6.06
CA GLN A 103 19.59 -17.78 -7.45
C GLN A 103 18.26 -18.52 -7.62
N GLY A 104 17.51 -18.16 -8.67
CA GLY A 104 16.24 -18.79 -9.03
C GLY A 104 15.03 -18.26 -8.25
N GLU A 105 14.03 -19.14 -8.07
CA GLU A 105 12.69 -18.78 -7.61
C GLU A 105 12.65 -18.11 -6.22
N GLY A 106 13.49 -18.57 -5.28
CA GLY A 106 13.54 -18.05 -3.91
C GLY A 106 13.97 -16.58 -3.84
N GLY A 107 15.08 -16.24 -4.50
CA GLY A 107 15.56 -14.85 -4.55
C GLY A 107 14.69 -13.93 -5.39
N TYR A 108 14.05 -14.46 -6.44
CA TYR A 108 13.02 -13.73 -7.20
C TYR A 108 11.89 -13.27 -6.26
N TYR A 109 11.19 -14.19 -5.59
CA TYR A 109 10.06 -13.80 -4.73
C TYR A 109 10.47 -13.03 -3.49
N LEU A 110 11.67 -13.24 -2.94
CA LEU A 110 12.20 -12.40 -1.85
C LEU A 110 12.35 -10.94 -2.31
N THR A 111 12.89 -10.73 -3.50
CA THR A 111 13.00 -9.40 -4.13
C THR A 111 11.62 -8.80 -4.44
N THR A 112 10.68 -9.61 -4.96
CA THR A 112 9.29 -9.19 -5.22
C THR A 112 8.58 -8.78 -3.93
N LEU A 113 8.75 -9.54 -2.84
CA LEU A 113 8.18 -9.25 -1.52
C LEU A 113 8.76 -7.96 -0.93
N PHE A 114 10.08 -7.78 -0.98
CA PHE A 114 10.72 -6.53 -0.58
C PHE A 114 10.16 -5.34 -1.38
N GLY A 115 10.05 -5.47 -2.70
CA GLY A 115 9.46 -4.45 -3.57
C GLY A 115 8.01 -4.10 -3.21
N GLY A 116 7.17 -5.11 -2.92
CA GLY A 116 5.79 -4.91 -2.49
C GLY A 116 5.66 -4.17 -1.14
N LEU A 117 6.46 -4.57 -0.15
CA LEU A 117 6.51 -3.90 1.15
C LEU A 117 7.03 -2.47 1.04
N PHE A 118 8.10 -2.26 0.28
CA PHE A 118 8.66 -0.93 -0.01
C PHE A 118 7.64 -0.02 -0.72
N HIS A 119 6.86 -0.57 -1.66
CA HIS A 119 5.80 0.15 -2.35
C HIS A 119 4.71 0.61 -1.37
N ILE A 120 4.16 -0.30 -0.56
CA ILE A 120 3.16 0.01 0.47
C ILE A 120 3.68 1.10 1.43
N ARG A 121 4.90 0.92 1.94
CA ARG A 121 5.56 1.88 2.86
C ARG A 121 5.80 3.23 2.21
N SER A 122 6.13 3.29 0.92
CA SER A 122 6.39 4.55 0.20
C SER A 122 5.11 5.29 -0.18
N TYR A 123 4.02 4.56 -0.43
CA TYR A 123 2.73 5.13 -0.78
C TYR A 123 2.09 5.88 0.40
N GLN A 124 2.21 5.33 1.63
CA GLN A 124 1.64 5.90 2.85
C GLN A 124 2.07 7.36 3.14
N PRO A 125 3.37 7.71 3.27
CA PRO A 125 3.82 9.10 3.46
C PRO A 125 3.38 10.02 2.33
N ARG A 126 3.30 9.52 1.09
CA ARG A 126 2.92 10.30 -0.09
C ARG A 126 1.43 10.67 -0.04
N MET A 127 0.57 9.75 0.42
CA MET A 127 -0.85 10.05 0.68
C MET A 127 -1.02 11.04 1.83
N VAL A 128 -0.36 10.82 2.98
CA VAL A 128 -0.47 11.68 4.17
C VAL A 128 -0.03 13.11 3.85
N THR A 129 1.13 13.27 3.19
CA THR A 129 1.63 14.58 2.74
C THR A 129 0.65 15.27 1.79
N ARG A 130 0.03 14.53 0.86
CA ARG A 130 -0.98 15.06 -0.06
C ARG A 130 -2.23 15.52 0.68
N GLN A 131 -2.70 14.77 1.68
CA GLN A 131 -3.87 15.15 2.48
C GLN A 131 -3.60 16.43 3.29
N ILE A 132 -2.47 16.51 3.99
CA ILE A 132 -2.05 17.70 4.74
C ILE A 132 -1.96 18.93 3.81
N SER A 133 -1.39 18.76 2.61
CA SER A 133 -1.32 19.84 1.61
C SER A 133 -2.70 20.34 1.15
N VAL A 134 -3.66 19.43 0.93
CA VAL A 134 -5.05 19.79 0.60
C VAL A 134 -5.75 20.51 1.75
N GLU A 135 -5.54 20.09 3.00
CA GLU A 135 -6.09 20.75 4.19
C GLU A 135 -5.48 22.13 4.45
N ALA A 136 -4.17 22.29 4.21
CA ALA A 136 -3.50 23.59 4.23
C ALA A 136 -4.05 24.53 3.14
N GLN A 137 -4.21 24.05 1.91
CA GLN A 137 -4.78 24.84 0.80
C GLN A 137 -6.24 25.24 1.04
N LYS A 138 -7.05 24.36 1.65
CA LYS A 138 -8.40 24.68 2.14
C LYS A 138 -8.34 25.76 3.23
N SER A 139 -7.41 25.67 4.17
CA SER A 139 -7.26 26.65 5.26
C SER A 139 -6.85 28.03 4.73
N ILE A 140 -5.92 28.09 3.77
CA ILE A 140 -5.48 29.31 3.09
C ILE A 140 -6.63 29.95 2.30
N SER A 141 -7.36 29.17 1.51
CA SER A 141 -8.49 29.69 0.70
C SER A 141 -9.66 30.20 1.57
N GLN A 142 -9.98 29.51 2.67
CA GLN A 142 -10.94 30.01 3.67
C GLN A 142 -10.46 31.32 4.32
N TRP A 143 -9.17 31.41 4.66
CA TRP A 143 -8.58 32.62 5.25
C TRP A 143 -8.59 33.81 4.28
N GLN A 144 -8.28 33.59 3.00
CA GLN A 144 -8.45 34.60 1.95
C GLN A 144 -9.92 35.05 1.84
N ARG A 145 -10.86 34.10 1.79
CA ARG A 145 -12.31 34.40 1.74
C ARG A 145 -12.79 35.22 2.94
N ARG A 146 -12.31 34.91 4.16
CA ARG A 146 -12.62 35.71 5.37
C ARG A 146 -12.16 37.17 5.25
N ARG A 147 -11.00 37.42 4.63
CA ARG A 147 -10.49 38.78 4.38
C ARG A 147 -11.29 39.53 3.31
N THR A 148 -11.62 38.87 2.19
CA THR A 148 -12.25 39.55 1.05
C THR A 148 -13.73 39.87 1.27
N ILE A 149 -14.46 39.07 2.05
CA ILE A 149 -15.87 39.33 2.38
C ILE A 149 -16.05 40.62 3.20
N ASN A 150 -15.13 40.95 4.12
CA ASN A 150 -15.23 42.19 4.90
C ASN A 150 -14.86 43.47 4.10
N ASN A 151 -14.20 43.34 2.95
CA ASN A 151 -13.72 44.51 2.20
C ASN A 151 -14.81 45.19 1.34
N SER A 152 -15.92 44.49 1.03
CA SER A 152 -17.02 45.04 0.22
C SER A 152 -18.01 45.91 1.02
N GLN A 153 -17.98 45.83 2.36
CA GLN A 153 -18.81 46.65 3.27
C GLN A 153 -18.18 48.01 3.60
N GLY A 154 -16.87 48.17 3.42
CA GLY A 154 -16.14 49.41 3.76
C GLY A 154 -16.41 50.59 2.84
N TRP A 155 -16.69 50.35 1.54
CA TRP A 155 -16.71 51.42 0.54
C TRP A 155 -18.04 52.15 0.37
N ARG A 156 -19.15 51.66 0.95
CA ARG A 156 -20.49 52.29 0.84
C ARG A 156 -20.83 53.33 1.92
N ARG A 157 -19.85 53.82 2.69
CA ARG A 157 -20.10 54.78 3.79
C ARG A 157 -19.32 56.10 3.72
N VAL A 158 -18.72 56.43 2.58
CA VAL A 158 -17.79 57.59 2.43
C VAL A 158 -18.35 58.70 1.50
N THR A 159 -19.65 58.67 1.15
CA THR A 159 -20.27 59.65 0.24
C THR A 159 -21.37 60.52 0.85
N GLN A 160 -21.44 60.69 2.18
CA GLN A 160 -22.48 61.54 2.81
C GLN A 160 -22.03 62.32 4.06
N VAL A 161 -20.89 63.02 3.97
CA VAL A 161 -20.42 64.12 4.86
C VAL A 161 -19.44 64.96 4.01
N ARG A 162 -19.47 66.29 3.83
CA ARG A 162 -20.37 67.43 4.18
C ARG A 162 -20.46 68.34 2.91
N HIS A 163 -21.34 69.33 2.74
CA HIS A 163 -21.49 70.56 3.51
C HIS A 163 -22.90 71.16 3.42
N THR A 164 -23.33 71.75 4.54
CA THR A 164 -24.49 72.64 4.67
C THR A 164 -24.01 74.04 5.05
N HIS A 165 -24.18 75.04 4.19
CA HIS A 165 -24.84 76.33 4.47
C HIS A 165 -24.72 77.29 3.27
#